data_AF-A0A369VUD1-F1
#
_entry.id   AF-A0A369VUD1-F1
#
_cell.length_a   1.000
_cell.length_b   1.000
_cell.length_c   1.000
_cell.angle_alpha   90.00
_cell.angle_beta   90.00
_cell.angle_gamma   90.00
#
_symmetry.space_group_name_H-M   'P 1'
#
loop_
_entity.id
_entity.type
_entity.pdbx_description
1 polymer ?
#
loop_
_entity_poly.entity_id
_entity_poly.type
_entity_poly.pdbx_seq_one_letter_code
_entity_poly.pdbx_strand_id
1 'polypeptide(L)'
;MIRSARDAGCSLVVARSIATSWSSATFTGARHDLLLAGPATEALDAWLSSLPEAEIALRGHLVADVSVTSVQREPDGAVVRIEALTLVEA
;
A
#
# COMPACT_ATOMS: atom_id res chain seq x y z
N MET A 1 -5.01 -9.77 -10.47
CA MET A 1 -4.02 -8.69 -10.39
C MET A 1 -4.73 -7.37 -10.16
N ILE A 2 -4.37 -6.66 -9.10
CA ILE A 2 -4.93 -5.33 -8.78
C ILE A 2 -4.44 -4.27 -9.79
N ARG A 3 -5.27 -3.25 -10.06
CA ARG A 3 -4.86 -2.08 -10.85
C ARG A 3 -4.03 -1.13 -9.99
N SER A 4 -3.11 -0.39 -10.61
CA SER A 4 -2.47 0.73 -9.94
C SER A 4 -3.52 1.74 -9.48
N ALA A 5 -3.23 2.52 -8.44
CA ALA A 5 -4.16 3.56 -7.96
C ALA A 5 -4.61 4.49 -9.11
N ARG A 6 -3.67 4.90 -9.97
CA ARG A 6 -3.96 5.75 -11.13
C ARG A 6 -4.91 5.08 -12.12
N ASP A 7 -4.67 3.81 -12.45
CA ASP A 7 -5.52 3.07 -13.39
C ASP A 7 -6.89 2.71 -12.80
N ALA A 8 -7.00 2.73 -11.46
CA ALA A 8 -8.25 2.65 -10.73
C ALA A 8 -8.98 4.00 -10.63
N GLY A 9 -8.45 5.08 -11.23
CA GLY A 9 -9.04 6.42 -11.19
C GLY A 9 -8.73 7.20 -9.90
N CYS A 10 -7.83 6.70 -9.05
CA CYS A 10 -7.43 7.37 -7.81
C CYS A 10 -6.25 8.32 -8.08
N SER A 11 -6.43 9.60 -7.78
CA SER A 11 -5.36 10.59 -7.83
C SER A 11 -4.69 10.72 -6.46
N LEU A 12 -3.81 9.76 -6.14
CA LEU A 12 -3.05 9.76 -4.89
C LEU A 12 -1.61 10.24 -5.10
N VAL A 13 -1.06 10.90 -4.09
CA VAL A 13 0.38 11.18 -3.95
C VAL A 13 0.94 10.43 -2.75
N VAL A 14 2.19 9.98 -2.85
CA VAL A 14 2.93 9.41 -1.71
C VAL A 14 3.49 10.57 -0.89
N ALA A 15 2.83 10.90 0.22
CA ALA A 15 3.27 11.95 1.13
C ALA A 15 4.48 11.51 1.97
N ARG A 16 4.56 10.22 2.31
CA ARG A 16 5.69 9.63 3.04
C ARG A 16 5.86 8.17 2.62
N SER A 17 7.11 7.73 2.56
CA SER A 17 7.47 6.33 2.35
C SER A 17 8.65 6.00 3.25
N ILE A 18 8.46 5.08 4.17
CA ILE A 18 9.53 4.53 5.00
C ILE A 18 9.61 3.03 4.78
N ALA A 19 10.82 2.55 4.56
CA ALA A 19 11.13 1.13 4.55
C ALA A 19 12.13 0.83 5.66
N THR A 20 11.84 -0.20 6.44
CA THR A 20 12.75 -0.70 7.49
C THR A 20 13.05 -2.16 7.20
N SER A 21 14.32 -2.53 7.25
CA SER A 21 14.74 -3.92 7.10
C SER A 21 14.02 -4.82 8.10
N TRP A 22 13.57 -5.98 7.63
CA TRP A 22 12.83 -6.96 8.43
C TRP A 22 13.35 -8.37 8.13
N SER A 23 13.37 -9.22 9.14
CA SER A 23 13.72 -10.62 9.00
C SER A 23 12.98 -11.49 10.01
N SER A 24 12.68 -12.73 9.61
CA SER A 24 12.20 -13.81 10.46
C SER A 24 13.20 -14.97 10.44
N ALA A 25 12.84 -16.12 11.03
CA ALA A 25 13.68 -17.31 11.00
C ALA A 25 13.94 -17.85 9.58
N THR A 26 13.02 -17.62 8.64
CA THR A 26 13.06 -18.23 7.30
C THR A 26 13.04 -17.21 6.16
N PHE A 27 12.77 -15.94 6.44
CA PHE A 27 12.62 -14.91 5.41
C PHE A 27 13.33 -13.62 5.79
N THR A 28 13.79 -12.89 4.79
CA THR A 28 14.30 -11.52 4.92
C THR A 28 13.57 -10.61 3.96
N GLY A 29 13.55 -9.32 4.26
CA GLY A 29 12.71 -8.39 3.54
C GLY A 29 12.71 -6.99 4.14
N ALA A 30 11.61 -6.29 3.91
CA ALA A 30 11.37 -4.95 4.44
C ALA A 30 9.90 -4.76 4.80
N ARG A 31 9.67 -4.07 5.91
CA ARG A 31 8.35 -3.51 6.27
C ARG A 31 8.28 -2.08 5.74
N HIS A 32 7.25 -1.80 4.97
CA HIS A 32 6.96 -0.50 4.39
C HIS A 32 5.81 0.16 5.14
N ASP A 33 5.97 1.44 5.41
CA ASP A 33 4.95 2.33 5.96
C ASP A 33 4.78 3.50 5.01
N LEU A 34 3.63 3.54 4.34
CA LEU A 34 3.29 4.52 3.33
C LEU A 34 2.19 5.43 3.85
N LEU A 35 2.39 6.73 3.68
CA LEU A 35 1.35 7.73 3.84
C LEU A 35 0.97 8.25 2.46
N LEU A 36 -0.28 8.04 2.08
CA LEU A 36 -0.85 8.52 0.84
C LEU A 36 -1.83 9.67 1.12
N ALA A 37 -1.91 10.63 0.21
CA ALA A 37 -2.87 11.72 0.27
C ALA A 37 -3.54 11.92 -1.09
N GLY A 38 -4.81 12.31 -1.10
CA GLY A 38 -5.52 12.66 -2.32
C GLY A 38 -7.02 12.85 -2.10
N PRO A 39 -7.81 13.03 -3.17
CA PRO A 39 -9.24 13.26 -3.05
C PRO A 39 -9.99 12.07 -2.44
N ALA A 40 -10.91 12.35 -1.50
CA ALA A 40 -11.81 11.34 -0.94
C ALA A 40 -12.92 11.03 -1.96
N THR A 41 -12.73 9.94 -2.72
CA THR A 41 -13.66 9.53 -3.78
C THR A 41 -14.12 8.09 -3.56
N GLU A 42 -15.25 7.71 -4.16
CA GLU A 42 -15.71 6.32 -4.14
C GLU A 42 -14.71 5.36 -4.81
N ALA A 43 -14.03 5.82 -5.87
CA ALA A 43 -12.97 5.05 -6.52
C ALA A 43 -11.79 4.76 -5.56
N LEU A 44 -11.43 5.74 -4.71
CA LEU A 44 -10.43 5.55 -3.65
C LEU A 44 -10.89 4.47 -2.67
N ASP A 45 -12.12 4.56 -2.19
CA ASP A 45 -12.66 3.60 -1.22
C ASP A 45 -12.67 2.17 -1.81
N ALA A 46 -13.13 2.01 -3.05
CA ALA A 46 -13.11 0.71 -3.73
C ALA A 46 -11.69 0.17 -3.93
N TRP A 47 -10.73 1.03 -4.29
CA TRP A 47 -9.33 0.63 -4.45
C TRP A 47 -8.72 0.19 -3.12
N LEU A 48 -8.93 0.96 -2.04
CA LEU A 48 -8.44 0.64 -0.70
C LEU A 48 -8.99 -0.68 -0.18
N SER A 49 -10.29 -0.95 -0.38
CA SER A 49 -10.90 -2.22 0.01
C SER A 49 -10.35 -3.42 -0.76
N SER A 50 -9.82 -3.22 -1.97
CA SER A 50 -9.23 -4.31 -2.76
C SER A 50 -7.78 -4.63 -2.40
N LEU A 51 -7.07 -3.74 -1.69
CA LEU A 51 -5.65 -3.91 -1.39
C LEU A 51 -5.33 -5.16 -0.55
N PRO A 52 -6.05 -5.48 0.56
CA PRO A 52 -5.68 -6.61 1.41
C PRO A 52 -5.73 -7.98 0.72
N GLU A 53 -6.55 -8.10 -0.33
CA GLU A 53 -6.70 -9.32 -1.12
C GLU A 53 -5.87 -9.29 -2.41
N ALA A 54 -5.09 -8.22 -2.61
CA ALA A 54 -4.38 -7.99 -3.86
C ALA A 54 -3.10 -8.83 -3.95
N GLU A 55 -3.01 -9.60 -5.03
CA GLU A 55 -1.71 -10.09 -5.50
C GLU A 55 -0.97 -8.95 -6.21
N ILE A 56 0.10 -8.49 -5.58
CA ILE A 56 0.97 -7.41 -6.09
C ILE A 56 2.31 -8.02 -6.48
N ALA A 57 2.59 -8.05 -7.79
CA ALA A 57 3.87 -8.48 -8.31
C ALA A 57 4.90 -7.34 -8.19
N LEU A 58 6.03 -7.60 -7.52
CA LEU A 58 7.17 -6.69 -7.45
C LEU A 58 8.41 -7.41 -7.96
N ARG A 59 9.22 -6.77 -8.81
CA ARG A 59 10.37 -7.46 -9.40
C ARG A 59 11.41 -7.81 -8.34
N GLY A 60 11.78 -9.09 -8.25
CA GLY A 60 12.77 -9.60 -7.30
C GLY A 60 12.29 -9.63 -5.84
N HIS A 61 11.01 -9.36 -5.60
CA HIS A 61 10.44 -9.30 -4.26
C HIS A 61 9.00 -9.81 -4.27
N LEU A 62 8.60 -10.53 -3.23
CA LEU A 62 7.21 -10.91 -3.02
C LEU A 62 6.56 -9.95 -2.03
N VAL A 63 5.40 -9.37 -2.36
CA VAL A 63 4.56 -8.70 -1.35
C VAL A 63 3.83 -9.80 -0.58
N ALA A 64 4.28 -10.06 0.65
CA ALA A 64 3.70 -11.10 1.50
C ALA A 64 2.46 -10.63 2.24
N ASP A 65 2.36 -9.34 2.52
CA ASP A 65 1.20 -8.74 3.18
C ASP A 65 1.08 -7.27 2.77
N VAL A 66 -0.15 -6.78 2.69
CA VAL A 66 -0.47 -5.36 2.50
C VAL A 66 -1.77 -5.06 3.20
N SER A 67 -1.80 -4.00 4.00
CA SER A 67 -2.98 -3.63 4.77
C SER A 67 -3.15 -2.13 4.85
N VAL A 68 -4.40 -1.69 4.83
CA VAL A 68 -4.78 -0.31 5.12
C VAL A 68 -4.93 -0.18 6.62
N THR A 69 -4.05 0.56 7.27
CA THR A 69 -4.00 0.68 8.74
C THR A 69 -4.72 1.92 9.26
N SER A 70 -4.94 2.92 8.42
CA SER A 70 -5.71 4.11 8.77
C SER A 70 -6.25 4.79 7.51
N VAL A 71 -7.48 5.31 7.60
CA VAL A 71 -8.08 6.22 6.61
C VAL A 71 -8.66 7.39 7.38
N GLN A 72 -8.09 8.58 7.18
CA GLN A 72 -8.58 9.83 7.74
C GLN A 72 -9.18 10.64 6.60
N ARG A 73 -10.47 11.00 6.72
CA ARG A 73 -11.16 11.83 5.74
C ARG A 73 -11.25 13.24 6.29
N GLU A 74 -10.83 14.19 5.48
CA GLU A 74 -10.88 15.63 5.72
C GLU A 74 -11.81 16.27 4.68
N PRO A 75 -12.34 17.48 4.92
CA PRO A 75 -13.14 18.19 3.92
C PRO A 75 -12.46 18.31 2.55
N ASP A 76 -11.12 18.41 2.54
CA ASP A 76 -10.31 18.63 1.34
C ASP A 76 -9.71 17.34 0.76
N GLY A 77 -9.99 16.17 1.35
CA GLY A 77 -9.49 14.89 0.82
C GLY A 77 -9.39 13.76 1.84
N ALA A 78 -8.46 12.84 1.60
CA ALA A 78 -8.18 11.72 2.48
C ALA A 78 -6.66 11.55 2.67
N VAL A 79 -6.29 11.20 3.89
CA VAL A 79 -4.95 10.73 4.25
C VAL A 79 -5.05 9.26 4.64
N VAL A 80 -4.28 8.42 3.96
CA VAL A 80 -4.35 6.97 4.10
C VAL A 80 -2.99 6.45 4.53
N ARG A 81 -2.96 5.57 5.53
CA ARG A 81 -1.77 4.82 5.91
C ARG A 81 -1.89 3.37 5.44
N ILE A 82 -0.86 2.91 4.74
CA ILE A 82 -0.72 1.54 4.27
C ILE A 82 0.55 0.97 4.88
N GLU A 83 0.47 -0.26 5.37
CA GLU A 83 1.64 -1.06 5.69
C GLU A 83 1.75 -2.21 4.70
N ALA A 84 2.97 -2.51 4.26
CA ALA A 84 3.24 -3.66 3.40
C ALA A 84 4.49 -4.39 3.85
N LEU A 85 4.49 -5.72 3.69
CA LEU A 85 5.65 -6.57 3.93
C LEU A 85 6.14 -7.13 2.61
N THR A 86 7.39 -6.85 2.26
CA THR A 86 8.04 -7.46 1.10
C THR A 86 9.11 -8.44 1.56
N LEU A 87 9.23 -9.58 0.87
CA LEU A 87 10.29 -10.56 1.05
C LEU A 87 11.24 -10.51 -0.15
N VAL A 88 12.53 -10.74 0.08
CA VAL A 88 13.51 -10.91 -1.00
C VAL A 88 13.39 -12.32 -1.54
N GLU A 89 13.31 -12.48 -2.86
CA GLU A 89 13.38 -13.80 -3.49
C GLU A 89 14.79 -14.38 -3.33
N ALA A 90 14.88 -15.66 -2.98
CA ALA A 90 16.14 -16.38 -2.78
C ALA A 90 16.82 -16.76 -4.11
#